data_AF-A0A2W4RJT1-F1
#
_entry.id   AF-A0A2W4RJT1-F1
#
_cell.length_a   1.000
_cell.length_b   1.000
_cell.length_c   1.000
_cell.angle_alpha   90.00
_cell.angle_beta   90.00
_cell.angle_gamma   90.00
#
_symmetry.space_group_name_H-M   'P 1'
#
loop_
_entity.id
_entity.type
_entity.pdbx_description
1 polymer ?
#
loop_
_entity_poly.entity_id
_entity_poly.type
_entity_poly.pdbx_seq_one_letter_code
_entity_poly.pdbx_strand_id
1 'polypeptide(L)'
;MTSNVYVSYSWWADEDSRIIDKLKAAWKVRGIDFLELKVDKQQINYGDSIRAFMDELTESEHVILVLSDAYFKSPNCMYELRGIYDKPGFRKRVSPIVLKGTNLYDPVAWVLYLRHWEQKEAELDAALKTIKGTNAEPIYKSLNDYADFRRLLAKQLEILSDMNALTPDIHIDTDFEALLDRIRPPSASKPSTKPGRHRKPDAEFQPAILGHIKKVLETHDGLRVELSSKSTEVLGPGDPLENLCNAEPTQAIQEVLRPATEQCLSGLSVNSDGYNKTWEAAKSILGWLSLFSVNPGWIEQHEKNPDLSEFGFDMAVKTRFGVEIVSSRYQQMSPNFHAEPGKSHVYGEDAITHNLETGWGDDKALSGLLLEIWAKVIPYDTRRELSEDDVDLLNSTIVSRDKFKENHYYIPFGAGDACPLNRKDFCKKVLDKLPAITLIRLVTSDGQATLQVDNEIYFMTAIREFLTIPYRH
;
A
#
# COMPACT_ATOMS: atom_id res chain seq x y z
N MET A 1 -24.53 -0.91 16.87
CA MET A 1 -24.27 0.54 17.01
C MET A 1 -23.51 0.95 15.78
N THR A 2 -23.99 1.94 15.03
CA THR A 2 -23.27 2.52 13.89
C THR A 2 -22.16 3.39 14.47
N SER A 3 -20.90 3.06 14.16
CA SER A 3 -19.77 3.90 14.51
C SER A 3 -19.82 5.16 13.62
N ASN A 4 -19.81 6.34 14.22
CA ASN A 4 -19.94 7.60 13.49
C ASN A 4 -18.56 8.23 13.27
N VAL A 5 -18.33 8.74 12.06
CA VAL A 5 -17.11 9.45 11.69
C VAL A 5 -17.45 10.90 11.41
N TYR A 6 -16.79 11.80 12.10
CA TYR A 6 -17.07 13.23 12.01
C TYR A 6 -16.01 13.96 11.20
N VAL A 7 -16.43 14.93 10.38
CA VAL A 7 -15.52 15.84 9.65
C VAL A 7 -15.67 17.25 10.18
N SER A 8 -14.63 17.75 10.83
CA SER A 8 -14.51 19.14 11.31
C SER A 8 -13.69 19.96 10.32
N TYR A 9 -14.23 21.11 9.88
CA TYR A 9 -13.60 21.97 8.88
C TYR A 9 -14.08 23.42 9.01
N SER A 10 -13.41 24.37 8.34
CA SER A 10 -13.83 25.77 8.34
C SER A 10 -14.83 26.06 7.22
N TRP A 11 -15.95 26.69 7.54
CA TRP A 11 -16.96 27.04 6.55
C TRP A 11 -16.57 28.21 5.62
N TRP A 12 -15.52 28.95 6.00
CA TRP A 12 -15.11 30.17 5.31
C TRP A 12 -14.10 29.92 4.20
N ALA A 13 -13.75 28.65 3.96
CA ALA A 13 -12.76 28.26 2.96
C ALA A 13 -13.40 27.34 1.89
N ASP A 14 -13.40 27.82 0.65
CA ASP A 14 -13.94 27.09 -0.51
C ASP A 14 -13.16 25.78 -0.77
N GLU A 15 -11.87 25.76 -0.44
CA GLU A 15 -11.01 24.59 -0.59
C GLU A 15 -11.43 23.46 0.38
N ASP A 16 -11.82 23.80 1.62
CA ASP A 16 -12.38 22.87 2.60
C ASP A 16 -13.64 22.18 2.05
N SER A 17 -14.52 22.93 1.37
CA SER A 17 -15.75 22.37 0.81
C SER A 17 -15.46 21.39 -0.35
N ARG A 18 -14.50 21.72 -1.22
CA ARG A 18 -14.12 20.85 -2.35
C ARG A 18 -13.47 19.55 -1.89
N ILE A 19 -12.58 19.59 -0.90
CA ILE A 19 -11.94 18.38 -0.37
C ILE A 19 -12.99 17.46 0.28
N ILE A 20 -13.99 18.04 0.95
CA ILE A 20 -15.10 17.30 1.56
C ILE A 20 -16.00 16.64 0.52
N ASP A 21 -16.35 17.34 -0.56
CA ASP A 21 -17.16 16.76 -1.62
C ASP A 21 -16.47 15.56 -2.27
N LYS A 22 -15.15 15.65 -2.49
CA LYS A 22 -14.34 14.53 -2.98
C LYS A 22 -14.24 13.39 -1.95
N LEU A 23 -14.07 13.71 -0.67
CA LEU A 23 -14.08 12.72 0.40
C LEU A 23 -15.42 11.98 0.46
N LYS A 24 -16.55 12.70 0.35
CA LYS A 24 -17.90 12.09 0.29
C LYS A 24 -18.06 11.16 -0.91
N ALA A 25 -17.50 11.53 -2.07
CA ALA A 25 -17.54 10.69 -3.26
C ALA A 25 -16.73 9.40 -3.05
N ALA A 26 -15.49 9.50 -2.55
CA ALA A 26 -14.64 8.36 -2.22
C ALA A 26 -15.27 7.46 -1.14
N TRP A 27 -15.90 8.05 -0.12
CA TRP A 27 -16.61 7.35 0.95
C TRP A 27 -17.69 6.41 0.42
N LYS A 28 -18.48 6.87 -0.55
CA LYS A 28 -19.54 6.09 -1.20
C LYS A 28 -18.98 4.98 -2.08
N VAL A 29 -17.94 5.25 -2.87
CA VAL A 29 -17.33 4.26 -3.77
C VAL A 29 -16.72 3.10 -2.99
N ARG A 30 -16.14 3.38 -1.81
CA ARG A 30 -15.45 2.38 -0.99
C ARG A 30 -16.39 1.51 -0.12
N GLY A 31 -17.71 1.71 -0.21
CA GLY A 31 -18.71 0.85 0.43
C GLY A 31 -18.67 0.89 1.97
N ILE A 32 -18.34 2.03 2.56
CA ILE A 32 -18.27 2.23 4.02
C ILE A 32 -19.65 2.62 4.57
N ASP A 33 -20.70 1.96 4.09
CA ASP A 33 -22.10 2.31 4.40
C ASP A 33 -22.51 1.92 5.84
N PHE A 34 -21.62 1.23 6.56
CA PHE A 34 -21.78 0.88 7.97
C PHE A 34 -21.29 1.98 8.94
N LEU A 35 -20.58 3.01 8.42
CA LEU A 35 -20.19 4.21 9.18
C LEU A 35 -20.96 5.41 8.65
N GLU A 36 -21.57 6.18 9.55
CA GLU A 36 -22.22 7.44 9.17
C GLU A 36 -21.17 8.55 9.11
N LEU A 37 -20.92 9.09 7.91
CA LEU A 37 -20.08 10.27 7.71
C LEU A 37 -20.89 11.53 8.04
N LYS A 38 -20.70 12.07 9.25
CA LYS A 38 -21.32 13.34 9.66
C LYS A 38 -20.41 14.49 9.22
N VAL A 39 -20.90 15.28 8.27
CA VAL A 39 -20.24 16.51 7.81
C VAL A 39 -21.01 17.70 8.38
N ASP A 40 -20.27 18.70 8.84
CA ASP A 40 -20.73 19.89 9.57
C ASP A 40 -21.72 20.84 8.83
N LYS A 41 -22.51 20.34 7.87
CA LYS A 41 -23.57 21.11 7.19
C LYS A 41 -24.86 20.36 6.88
N GLN A 42 -25.09 19.13 7.38
CA GLN A 42 -26.28 18.36 6.97
C GLN A 42 -27.24 17.91 8.08
N GLN A 43 -27.05 18.28 9.36
CA GLN A 43 -27.96 17.84 10.45
C GLN A 43 -28.36 18.92 11.48
N ILE A 44 -28.07 20.22 11.27
CA ILE A 44 -28.62 21.29 12.13
C ILE A 44 -29.80 21.93 11.41
N ASN A 45 -31.04 21.73 11.88
CA ASN A 45 -32.20 22.40 11.31
C ASN A 45 -32.26 23.86 11.79
N TYR A 46 -33.01 24.68 11.06
CA TYR A 46 -33.27 26.07 11.46
C TYR A 46 -33.90 26.13 12.87
N GLY A 47 -33.16 26.67 13.84
CA GLY A 47 -33.58 26.77 15.24
C GLY A 47 -32.86 25.83 16.22
N ASP A 48 -32.04 24.89 15.72
CA ASP A 48 -31.33 23.92 16.55
C ASP A 48 -30.09 24.53 17.24
N SER A 49 -29.73 23.99 18.41
CA SER A 49 -28.56 24.44 19.18
C SER A 49 -27.27 23.91 18.56
N ILE A 50 -26.47 24.81 17.97
CA ILE A 50 -25.14 24.50 17.44
C ILE A 50 -24.26 23.88 18.54
N ARG A 51 -24.37 24.32 19.80
CA ARG A 51 -23.60 23.75 20.92
C ARG A 51 -24.01 22.32 21.26
N ALA A 52 -25.30 22.01 21.28
CA ALA A 52 -25.76 20.65 21.58
C ALA A 52 -25.36 19.67 20.46
N PHE A 53 -25.39 20.13 19.22
CA PHE A 53 -24.88 19.39 18.07
C PHE A 53 -23.36 19.17 18.16
N MET A 54 -22.57 20.21 18.46
CA MET A 54 -21.12 20.09 18.65
C MET A 54 -20.77 19.13 19.80
N ASP A 55 -21.53 19.14 20.90
CA ASP A 55 -21.30 18.23 22.03
C ASP A 55 -21.56 16.75 21.61
N GLU A 56 -22.58 16.47 20.80
CA GLU A 56 -22.83 15.12 20.24
C GLU A 56 -21.66 14.64 19.35
N LEU A 57 -21.05 15.55 18.59
CA LEU A 57 -19.95 15.24 17.67
C LEU A 57 -18.64 14.91 18.38
N THR A 58 -18.43 15.44 19.60
CA THR A 58 -17.27 15.08 20.43
C THR A 58 -17.32 13.65 20.97
N GLU A 59 -18.46 12.97 20.87
CA GLU A 59 -18.64 11.55 21.22
C GLU A 59 -18.37 10.59 20.04
N SER A 60 -18.00 11.11 18.86
CA SER A 60 -17.67 10.27 17.70
C SER A 60 -16.41 9.41 17.93
N GLU A 61 -16.43 8.19 17.39
CA GLU A 61 -15.31 7.24 17.55
C GLU A 61 -14.07 7.69 16.77
N HIS A 62 -14.27 8.39 15.64
CA HIS A 62 -13.18 8.91 14.81
C HIS A 62 -13.51 10.29 14.22
N VAL A 63 -12.51 11.16 14.13
CA VAL A 63 -12.64 12.54 13.64
C VAL A 63 -11.61 12.85 12.56
N ILE A 64 -12.06 13.42 11.45
CA ILE A 64 -11.26 13.95 10.36
C ILE A 64 -11.18 15.46 10.54
N LEU A 65 -9.98 16.00 10.68
CA LEU A 65 -9.74 17.44 10.80
C LEU A 65 -9.24 17.98 9.46
N VAL A 66 -10.02 18.83 8.80
CA VAL A 66 -9.57 19.57 7.62
C VAL A 66 -9.00 20.90 8.09
N LEU A 67 -7.67 20.97 8.17
CA LEU A 67 -6.94 22.05 8.81
C LEU A 67 -6.60 23.14 7.79
N SER A 68 -7.09 24.35 8.05
CA SER A 68 -6.79 25.58 7.32
C SER A 68 -6.35 26.69 8.28
N ASP A 69 -5.77 27.78 7.75
CA ASP A 69 -5.53 28.99 8.55
C ASP A 69 -6.84 29.55 9.16
N ALA A 70 -7.94 29.46 8.41
CA ALA A 70 -9.27 29.86 8.86
C ALA A 70 -9.80 28.96 9.99
N TYR A 71 -9.47 27.67 9.96
CA TYR A 71 -9.83 26.71 11.01
C TYR A 71 -9.30 27.15 12.37
N PHE A 72 -7.99 27.43 12.47
CA PHE A 72 -7.34 27.80 13.74
C PHE A 72 -7.73 29.18 14.28
N LYS A 73 -8.45 29.99 13.49
CA LYS A 73 -8.95 31.32 13.87
C LYS A 73 -10.47 31.36 14.12
N SER A 74 -11.17 30.26 13.85
CA SER A 74 -12.62 30.13 13.98
C SER A 74 -13.02 29.72 15.41
N PRO A 75 -13.92 30.46 16.09
CA PRO A 75 -14.41 30.08 17.42
C PRO A 75 -15.08 28.72 17.48
N ASN A 76 -15.83 28.34 16.44
CA ASN A 76 -16.53 27.06 16.40
C ASN A 76 -15.55 25.89 16.24
N CYS A 77 -14.62 25.99 15.28
CA CYS A 77 -13.61 24.97 15.04
C CYS A 77 -12.71 24.77 16.27
N MET A 78 -12.35 25.86 16.96
CA MET A 78 -11.54 25.77 18.18
C MET A 78 -12.32 25.20 19.37
N TYR A 79 -13.62 25.46 19.46
CA TYR A 79 -14.50 24.82 20.45
C TYR A 79 -14.55 23.30 20.24
N GLU A 80 -14.73 22.86 18.99
CA GLU A 80 -14.71 21.44 18.61
C GLU A 80 -13.35 20.82 18.89
N LEU A 81 -12.25 21.44 18.45
CA LEU A 81 -10.90 20.93 18.65
C LEU A 81 -10.58 20.73 20.13
N ARG A 82 -11.00 21.67 21.00
CA ARG A 82 -10.91 21.50 22.46
C ARG A 82 -11.68 20.26 22.92
N GLY A 83 -12.96 20.12 22.54
CA GLY A 83 -13.77 18.96 22.94
C GLY A 83 -13.22 17.63 22.44
N ILE A 84 -12.67 17.58 21.22
CA ILE A 84 -12.02 16.39 20.65
C ILE A 84 -10.73 16.06 21.42
N TYR A 85 -9.97 17.08 21.81
CA TYR A 85 -8.71 16.97 22.54
C TYR A 85 -8.87 16.49 23.98
N ASP A 86 -9.93 16.94 24.67
CA ASP A 86 -10.19 16.59 26.08
C ASP A 86 -10.55 15.09 26.26
N LYS A 87 -10.87 14.39 25.17
CA LYS A 87 -11.17 12.96 25.16
C LYS A 87 -9.90 12.10 25.00
N PRO A 88 -9.75 10.98 25.74
CA PRO A 88 -8.58 10.10 25.62
C PRO A 88 -8.31 9.61 24.19
N GLY A 89 -7.06 9.31 23.88
CA GLY A 89 -6.68 8.70 22.60
C GLY A 89 -6.78 9.66 21.40
N PHE A 90 -6.62 10.98 21.60
CA PHE A 90 -6.66 12.00 20.54
C PHE A 90 -5.90 11.58 19.27
N ARG A 91 -4.62 11.19 19.40
CA ARG A 91 -3.79 10.77 18.26
C ARG A 91 -4.31 9.51 17.54
N LYS A 92 -5.08 8.65 18.21
CA LYS A 92 -5.68 7.45 17.59
C LYS A 92 -6.98 7.78 16.86
N ARG A 93 -7.81 8.66 17.43
CA ARG A 93 -9.14 9.03 16.91
C ARG A 93 -9.09 10.12 15.84
N VAL A 94 -8.00 10.88 15.74
CA VAL A 94 -7.89 12.01 14.82
C VAL A 94 -7.12 11.64 13.55
N SER A 95 -7.60 12.12 12.41
CA SER A 95 -6.90 12.10 11.13
C SER A 95 -6.87 13.51 10.51
N PRO A 96 -5.71 14.20 10.50
CA PRO A 96 -5.58 15.53 9.92
C PRO A 96 -5.41 15.48 8.38
N ILE A 97 -6.09 16.39 7.69
CA ILE A 97 -5.86 16.77 6.28
C ILE A 97 -5.41 18.23 6.31
N VAL A 98 -4.15 18.49 5.94
CA VAL A 98 -3.57 19.84 6.04
C VAL A 98 -3.70 20.54 4.71
N LEU A 99 -4.56 21.57 4.63
CA LEU A 99 -4.77 22.32 3.40
C LEU A 99 -3.57 23.18 3.04
N LYS A 100 -3.42 23.45 1.74
CA LYS A 100 -2.30 24.21 1.21
C LYS A 100 -2.28 25.62 1.82
N GLY A 101 -1.10 26.07 2.23
CA GLY A 101 -0.92 27.37 2.90
C GLY A 101 -1.17 27.35 4.41
N THR A 102 -1.49 26.19 4.99
CA THR A 102 -1.58 26.03 6.45
C THR A 102 -0.21 25.72 7.02
N ASN A 103 0.30 26.62 7.86
CA ASN A 103 1.63 26.50 8.45
C ASN A 103 1.61 25.65 9.73
N LEU A 104 1.19 24.39 9.61
CA LEU A 104 1.11 23.46 10.74
C LEU A 104 2.49 23.06 11.29
N TYR A 105 3.53 23.05 10.46
CA TYR A 105 4.86 22.54 10.83
C TYR A 105 5.86 23.65 11.24
N ASP A 106 5.43 24.91 11.29
CA ASP A 106 6.28 26.05 11.66
C ASP A 106 5.87 26.63 13.02
N PRO A 107 6.67 26.42 14.09
CA PRO A 107 6.40 26.99 15.40
C PRO A 107 6.29 28.52 15.42
N VAL A 108 6.95 29.23 14.49
CA VAL A 108 6.82 30.70 14.37
C VAL A 108 5.41 31.06 13.90
N ALA A 109 4.85 30.29 12.98
CA ALA A 109 3.46 30.48 12.56
C ALA A 109 2.46 30.17 13.67
N TRP A 110 2.76 29.23 14.58
CA TRP A 110 1.89 28.93 15.73
C TRP A 110 1.70 30.14 16.66
N VAL A 111 2.76 30.94 16.82
CA VAL A 111 2.70 32.19 17.60
C VAL A 111 1.64 33.14 17.03
N LEU A 112 1.40 33.14 15.71
CA LEU A 112 0.36 33.98 15.10
C LEU A 112 -1.05 33.53 15.51
N TYR A 113 -1.30 32.22 15.61
CA TYR A 113 -2.58 31.70 16.10
C TYR A 113 -2.79 31.98 17.59
N LEU A 114 -1.74 31.82 18.40
CA LEU A 114 -1.79 32.13 19.83
C LEU A 114 -2.07 33.61 20.07
N ARG A 115 -1.41 34.50 19.31
CA ARG A 115 -1.63 35.95 19.37
C ARG A 115 -3.04 36.34 18.94
N HIS A 116 -3.61 35.68 17.93
CA HIS A 116 -4.99 35.90 17.50
C HIS A 116 -5.98 35.66 18.65
N TRP A 117 -5.84 34.55 19.37
CA TRP A 117 -6.71 34.23 20.51
C TRP A 117 -6.44 35.11 21.74
N GLU A 118 -5.18 35.48 22.00
CA GLU A 118 -4.83 36.47 23.03
C GLU A 118 -5.51 37.83 22.76
N GLN A 119 -5.50 38.28 21.51
CA GLN A 119 -6.17 39.51 21.11
C GLN A 119 -7.69 39.40 21.26
N LYS A 120 -8.30 38.28 20.86
CA LYS A 120 -9.75 38.06 21.00
C LYS A 120 -10.19 37.99 22.46
N GLU A 121 -9.40 37.36 23.32
CA GLU A 121 -9.58 37.33 24.77
C GLU A 121 -9.56 38.75 25.35
N ALA A 122 -8.52 39.53 25.02
CA ALA A 122 -8.38 40.91 25.48
C ALA A 122 -9.48 41.86 24.98
N GLU A 123 -9.88 41.73 23.71
CA GLU A 123 -10.99 42.49 23.11
C GLU A 123 -12.31 42.24 23.88
N LEU A 124 -12.61 40.98 24.18
CA LEU A 124 -13.84 40.60 24.87
C LEU A 124 -13.82 41.00 26.35
N ASP A 125 -12.69 40.83 27.03
CA ASP A 125 -12.51 41.27 28.43
C ASP A 125 -12.66 42.80 28.57
N ALA A 126 -12.07 43.57 27.65
CA ALA A 126 -12.23 45.02 27.62
C ALA A 126 -13.70 45.42 27.41
N ALA A 127 -14.41 44.75 26.50
CA ALA A 127 -15.84 44.99 26.26
C ALA A 127 -16.68 44.67 27.51
N LEU A 128 -16.40 43.55 28.21
CA LEU A 128 -17.09 43.17 29.44
C LEU A 128 -16.91 44.19 30.58
N LYS A 129 -15.75 44.84 30.67
CA LYS A 129 -15.50 45.90 31.67
C LYS A 129 -16.35 47.15 31.46
N THR A 130 -16.94 47.34 30.26
CA THR A 130 -17.81 48.50 29.97
C THR A 130 -19.25 48.33 30.44
N ILE A 131 -19.67 47.12 30.85
CA ILE A 131 -21.01 46.82 31.34
C ILE A 131 -21.00 46.58 32.86
N LYS A 132 -22.01 47.07 33.60
CA LYS A 132 -22.20 46.80 35.04
C LYS A 132 -23.18 45.62 35.21
N GLY A 133 -22.90 44.69 36.16
CA GLY A 133 -23.57 43.37 36.34
C GLY A 133 -25.11 43.37 36.32
N THR A 134 -25.84 42.27 36.17
CA THR A 134 -25.64 40.82 36.37
C THR A 134 -26.43 40.12 35.25
N ASN A 135 -26.05 38.89 34.82
CA ASN A 135 -26.53 38.14 33.64
C ASN A 135 -25.65 38.22 32.36
N ALA A 136 -24.34 38.42 32.50
CA ALA A 136 -23.37 38.27 31.39
C ALA A 136 -22.72 36.88 31.33
N GLU A 137 -23.29 35.89 32.03
CA GLU A 137 -22.74 34.53 32.16
C GLU A 137 -22.43 33.85 30.82
N PRO A 138 -23.27 33.94 29.76
CA PRO A 138 -22.92 33.38 28.46
C PRO A 138 -21.70 34.03 27.81
N ILE A 139 -21.46 35.32 28.08
CA ILE A 139 -20.34 36.09 27.53
C ILE A 139 -19.05 35.77 28.29
N TYR A 140 -19.13 35.64 29.62
CA TYR A 140 -18.02 35.12 30.43
C TYR A 140 -17.63 33.69 30.03
N LYS A 141 -18.60 32.85 29.64
CA LYS A 141 -18.30 31.52 29.07
C LYS A 141 -17.48 31.63 27.78
N SER A 142 -17.83 32.52 26.86
CA SER A 142 -17.05 32.75 25.64
C SER A 142 -15.64 33.30 25.92
N LEU A 143 -15.49 34.14 26.95
CA LEU A 143 -14.17 34.61 27.39
C LEU A 143 -13.30 33.44 27.89
N ASN A 144 -13.87 32.56 28.70
CA ASN A 144 -13.19 31.34 29.15
C ASN A 144 -12.86 30.41 27.98
N ASP A 145 -13.75 30.28 27.00
CA ASP A 145 -13.50 29.49 25.78
C ASP A 145 -12.26 30.05 25.03
N TYR A 146 -12.14 31.37 24.85
CA TYR A 146 -10.96 31.98 24.18
C TYR A 146 -9.66 31.77 24.96
N ALA A 147 -9.70 31.89 26.29
CA ALA A 147 -8.56 31.62 27.15
C ALA A 147 -8.12 30.15 27.04
N ASP A 148 -9.08 29.21 26.99
CA ASP A 148 -8.81 27.79 26.79
C ASP A 148 -8.24 27.50 25.40
N PHE A 149 -8.77 28.12 24.34
CA PHE A 149 -8.23 27.96 22.99
C PHE A 149 -6.77 28.33 22.96
N ARG A 150 -6.40 29.50 23.50
CA ARG A 150 -5.00 29.93 23.60
C ARG A 150 -4.15 28.96 24.43
N ARG A 151 -4.65 28.51 25.57
CA ARG A 151 -3.94 27.63 26.52
C ARG A 151 -3.65 26.25 25.92
N LEU A 152 -4.58 25.68 25.17
CA LEU A 152 -4.49 24.31 24.66
C LEU A 152 -3.87 24.23 23.26
N LEU A 153 -3.99 25.28 22.45
CA LEU A 153 -3.63 25.25 21.04
C LEU A 153 -2.17 24.87 20.79
N ALA A 154 -1.23 25.33 21.61
CA ALA A 154 0.18 24.96 21.44
C ALA A 154 0.39 23.43 21.56
N LYS A 155 -0.26 22.78 22.52
CA LYS A 155 -0.15 21.32 22.70
C LYS A 155 -0.90 20.56 21.61
N GLN A 156 -2.03 21.08 21.16
CA GLN A 156 -2.78 20.51 20.05
C GLN A 156 -1.97 20.57 18.75
N LEU A 157 -1.33 21.71 18.44
CA LEU A 157 -0.45 21.89 17.29
C LEU A 157 0.80 21.00 17.37
N GLU A 158 1.41 20.85 18.55
CA GLU A 158 2.52 19.92 18.78
C GLU A 158 2.14 18.48 18.39
N ILE A 159 0.98 17.99 18.85
CA ILE A 159 0.54 16.63 18.50
C ILE A 159 0.18 16.52 17.02
N LEU A 160 -0.55 17.51 16.47
CA LEU A 160 -0.99 17.48 15.07
C LEU A 160 0.18 17.57 14.09
N SER A 161 1.24 18.32 14.42
CA SER A 161 2.45 18.44 13.60
C SER A 161 3.36 17.21 13.69
N ASP A 162 3.31 16.46 14.79
CA ASP A 162 3.98 15.15 14.94
C ASP A 162 3.19 14.00 14.24
N MET A 163 2.05 14.29 13.63
CA MET A 163 1.30 13.32 12.83
C MET A 163 1.74 13.41 11.37
N ASN A 164 2.02 12.26 10.75
CA ASN A 164 2.26 12.16 9.32
C ASN A 164 0.94 12.43 8.56
N ALA A 165 0.65 13.70 8.31
CA ALA A 165 -0.54 14.15 7.60
C ALA A 165 -0.23 14.29 6.10
N LEU A 166 -1.09 13.72 5.25
CA LEU A 166 -0.95 13.88 3.81
C LEU A 166 -1.52 15.23 3.37
N THR A 167 -1.00 15.74 2.25
CA THR A 167 -1.55 16.92 1.61
C THR A 167 -2.87 16.60 0.92
N PRO A 168 -3.68 17.62 0.57
CA PRO A 168 -4.98 17.40 -0.07
C PRO A 168 -4.82 16.73 -1.43
N ASP A 169 -3.76 17.08 -2.18
CA ASP A 169 -3.46 16.48 -3.48
C ASP A 169 -3.22 14.97 -3.37
N ILE A 170 -2.40 14.54 -2.40
CA ILE A 170 -2.15 13.11 -2.17
C ILE A 170 -3.44 12.38 -1.77
N HIS A 171 -4.26 12.99 -0.91
CA HIS A 171 -5.55 12.41 -0.56
C HIS A 171 -6.46 12.29 -1.78
N ILE A 172 -6.54 13.31 -2.63
CA ILE A 172 -7.38 13.30 -3.84
C ILE A 172 -6.89 12.25 -4.84
N ASP A 173 -5.59 12.21 -5.11
CA ASP A 173 -4.98 11.33 -6.12
C ASP A 173 -5.07 9.84 -5.73
N THR A 174 -5.26 9.56 -4.44
CA THR A 174 -5.41 8.20 -3.89
C THR A 174 -6.84 7.89 -3.46
N ASP A 175 -7.83 8.70 -3.81
CA ASP A 175 -9.23 8.52 -3.36
C ASP A 175 -9.34 8.33 -1.83
N PHE A 176 -8.55 9.12 -1.09
CA PHE A 176 -8.48 9.15 0.36
C PHE A 176 -8.08 7.79 0.99
N GLU A 177 -7.26 7.00 0.28
CA GLU A 177 -6.98 5.61 0.63
C GLU A 177 -6.56 5.44 2.10
N ALA A 178 -5.44 6.06 2.47
CA ALA A 178 -4.85 5.96 3.80
C ALA A 178 -5.75 6.52 4.92
N LEU A 179 -6.58 7.52 4.58
CA LEU A 179 -7.50 8.13 5.54
C LEU A 179 -8.61 7.16 5.91
N LEU A 180 -9.25 6.55 4.92
CA LEU A 180 -10.38 5.63 5.15
C LEU A 180 -9.91 4.31 5.77
N ASP A 181 -8.71 3.83 5.44
CA ASP A 181 -8.13 2.64 6.09
C ASP A 181 -7.89 2.85 7.59
N ARG A 182 -7.44 4.05 7.96
CA ARG A 182 -7.23 4.44 9.36
C ARG A 182 -8.53 4.55 10.17
N ILE A 183 -9.66 4.83 9.51
CA ILE A 183 -10.96 5.03 10.15
C ILE A 183 -11.72 3.71 10.41
N ARG A 184 -11.38 2.64 9.69
CA ARG A 184 -12.13 1.38 9.74
C ARG A 184 -11.98 0.68 11.11
N PRO A 185 -13.09 0.28 11.78
CA PRO A 185 -12.99 -0.38 13.08
C PRO A 185 -12.37 -1.79 12.97
N PRO A 186 -11.64 -2.28 14.00
CA PRO A 186 -10.93 -3.55 13.97
C PRO A 186 -11.81 -4.81 13.91
N SER A 187 -13.14 -4.70 13.94
CA SER A 187 -14.06 -5.84 14.10
C SER A 187 -14.89 -6.22 12.87
N ALA A 188 -14.50 -5.79 11.68
CA ALA A 188 -14.90 -6.50 10.46
C ALA A 188 -13.83 -7.56 10.14
N SER A 189 -13.80 -8.65 10.91
CA SER A 189 -13.23 -9.91 10.42
C SER A 189 -13.99 -10.31 9.15
N LYS A 190 -13.44 -10.61 7.97
CA LYS A 190 -12.11 -10.98 7.45
C LYS A 190 -12.18 -10.77 5.91
N PRO A 191 -11.12 -10.80 5.08
CA PRO A 191 -9.92 -11.65 5.14
C PRO A 191 -8.62 -10.84 5.14
N SER A 192 -7.51 -11.56 5.19
CA SER A 192 -6.12 -11.11 5.11
C SER A 192 -5.77 -10.25 3.88
N THR A 193 -6.34 -9.06 3.74
CA THR A 193 -5.76 -8.03 2.87
C THR A 193 -4.74 -7.27 3.68
N LYS A 194 -3.46 -7.59 3.43
CA LYS A 194 -2.32 -6.83 3.92
C LYS A 194 -2.54 -5.33 3.70
N PRO A 195 -2.09 -4.46 4.61
CA PRO A 195 -2.13 -3.01 4.40
C PRO A 195 -1.37 -2.68 3.11
N GLY A 196 -2.06 -2.16 2.09
CA GLY A 196 -1.48 -1.70 0.82
C GLY A 196 -1.77 -2.52 -0.45
N ARG A 197 -2.56 -3.60 -0.38
CA ARG A 197 -2.85 -4.43 -1.58
C ARG A 197 -4.23 -4.18 -2.18
N HIS A 198 -4.38 -3.08 -2.90
CA HIS A 198 -5.44 -2.96 -3.89
C HIS A 198 -5.04 -3.69 -5.18
N ARG A 199 -5.63 -4.88 -5.36
CA ARG A 199 -5.46 -5.72 -6.55
C ARG A 199 -6.72 -5.60 -7.40
N LYS A 200 -6.56 -5.46 -8.72
CA LYS A 200 -7.68 -5.52 -9.68
C LYS A 200 -8.13 -6.97 -9.88
N PRO A 201 -9.35 -7.25 -10.35
CA PRO A 201 -9.70 -8.58 -10.82
C PRO A 201 -8.70 -9.07 -11.89
N ASP A 202 -8.36 -10.36 -11.89
CA ASP A 202 -7.38 -10.93 -12.83
C ASP A 202 -7.85 -10.78 -14.28
N ALA A 203 -9.17 -10.85 -14.49
CA ALA A 203 -9.82 -10.61 -15.77
C ALA A 203 -9.56 -9.20 -16.34
N GLU A 204 -9.29 -8.20 -15.49
CA GLU A 204 -8.89 -6.85 -15.91
C GLU A 204 -7.37 -6.72 -16.06
N PHE A 205 -6.61 -7.47 -15.26
CA PHE A 205 -5.15 -7.40 -15.27
C PHE A 205 -4.52 -8.18 -16.43
N GLN A 206 -5.02 -9.37 -16.78
CA GLN A 206 -4.47 -10.17 -17.87
C GLN A 206 -4.37 -9.38 -19.18
N PRO A 207 -5.43 -8.69 -19.64
CA PRO A 207 -5.36 -7.91 -20.88
C PRO A 207 -4.43 -6.69 -20.75
N ALA A 208 -4.27 -6.14 -19.54
CA ALA A 208 -3.38 -5.01 -19.29
C ALA A 208 -1.89 -5.34 -19.47
N ILE A 209 -1.50 -6.63 -19.37
CA ILE A 209 -0.11 -7.07 -19.61
C ILE A 209 0.38 -6.70 -21.01
N LEU A 210 -0.50 -6.76 -22.01
CA LEU A 210 -0.18 -6.31 -23.37
C LEU A 210 0.27 -4.85 -23.39
N GLY A 211 -0.35 -3.99 -22.58
CA GLY A 211 0.03 -2.59 -22.41
C GLY A 211 1.41 -2.42 -21.78
N HIS A 212 1.75 -3.26 -20.80
CA HIS A 212 3.10 -3.26 -20.20
C HIS A 212 4.18 -3.66 -21.21
N ILE A 213 3.94 -4.71 -22.01
CA ILE A 213 4.87 -5.14 -23.06
C ILE A 213 5.02 -4.05 -24.13
N LYS A 214 3.91 -3.45 -24.58
CA LYS A 214 3.92 -2.33 -25.54
C LYS A 214 4.80 -1.17 -25.05
N LYS A 215 4.63 -0.76 -23.79
CA LYS A 215 5.42 0.33 -23.19
C LYS A 215 6.92 0.03 -23.16
N VAL A 216 7.33 -1.22 -22.93
CA VAL A 216 8.75 -1.62 -22.97
C VAL A 216 9.31 -1.53 -24.39
N LEU A 217 8.51 -1.92 -25.40
CA LEU A 217 8.90 -1.92 -26.80
C LEU A 217 8.92 -0.54 -27.44
N GLU A 218 8.10 0.41 -26.97
CA GLU A 218 8.11 1.82 -27.41
C GLU A 218 9.48 2.49 -27.26
N THR A 219 10.30 2.04 -26.30
CA THR A 219 11.64 2.58 -26.07
C THR A 219 12.75 1.73 -26.69
N HIS A 220 12.43 0.63 -27.40
CA HIS A 220 13.40 -0.34 -27.92
C HIS A 220 13.04 -0.82 -29.34
N ASP A 221 13.26 0.04 -30.34
CA ASP A 221 12.89 -0.23 -31.74
C ASP A 221 13.49 -1.51 -32.32
N GLY A 222 14.77 -1.81 -32.05
CA GLY A 222 15.42 -3.03 -32.54
C GLY A 222 14.70 -4.29 -32.04
N LEU A 223 14.46 -4.37 -30.73
CA LEU A 223 13.75 -5.49 -30.13
C LEU A 223 12.30 -5.60 -30.65
N ARG A 224 11.62 -4.46 -30.82
CA ARG A 224 10.26 -4.41 -31.37
C ARG A 224 10.20 -4.98 -32.79
N VAL A 225 11.15 -4.62 -33.65
CA VAL A 225 11.21 -5.10 -35.04
C VAL A 225 11.49 -6.61 -35.07
N GLU A 226 12.52 -7.07 -34.35
CA GLU A 226 12.90 -8.49 -34.34
C GLU A 226 11.79 -9.37 -33.75
N LEU A 227 11.18 -8.94 -32.65
CA LEU A 227 10.08 -9.65 -32.01
C LEU A 227 8.84 -9.70 -32.91
N SER A 228 8.53 -8.63 -33.63
CA SER A 228 7.42 -8.62 -34.60
C SER A 228 7.67 -9.57 -35.78
N SER A 229 8.91 -9.58 -36.29
CA SER A 229 9.30 -10.49 -37.37
C SER A 229 9.20 -11.94 -36.93
N LYS A 230 9.75 -12.28 -35.75
CA LYS A 230 9.73 -13.65 -35.21
C LYS A 230 8.32 -14.11 -34.86
N SER A 231 7.50 -13.23 -34.30
CA SER A 231 6.09 -13.54 -34.05
C SER A 231 5.34 -13.85 -35.35
N THR A 232 5.59 -13.11 -36.43
CA THR A 232 4.92 -13.36 -37.72
C THR A 232 5.37 -14.68 -38.33
N GLU A 233 6.66 -14.99 -38.22
CA GLU A 233 7.27 -16.24 -38.71
C GLU A 233 6.72 -17.47 -37.99
N VAL A 234 6.61 -17.42 -36.66
CA VAL A 234 6.28 -18.57 -35.81
C VAL A 234 4.77 -18.69 -35.54
N LEU A 235 4.10 -17.58 -35.23
CA LEU A 235 2.71 -17.55 -34.78
C LEU A 235 1.73 -17.18 -35.92
N GLY A 236 2.25 -16.80 -37.08
CA GLY A 236 1.48 -16.46 -38.26
C GLY A 236 1.07 -14.97 -38.36
N PRO A 237 0.25 -14.61 -39.36
CA PRO A 237 -0.14 -13.23 -39.62
C PRO A 237 -1.07 -12.68 -38.51
N GLY A 238 -1.04 -11.36 -38.28
CA GLY A 238 -1.87 -10.70 -37.27
C GLY A 238 -1.14 -9.56 -36.58
N ASP A 239 -1.70 -9.05 -35.47
CA ASP A 239 -0.96 -8.18 -34.57
C ASP A 239 0.09 -9.03 -33.82
N PRO A 240 1.39 -8.75 -33.96
CA PRO A 240 2.44 -9.59 -33.38
C PRO A 240 2.37 -9.69 -31.85
N LEU A 241 1.92 -8.64 -31.16
CA LEU A 241 1.90 -8.63 -29.70
C LEU A 241 0.66 -9.34 -29.16
N GLU A 242 -0.49 -9.22 -29.83
CA GLU A 242 -1.67 -10.03 -29.53
C GLU A 242 -1.39 -11.52 -29.78
N ASN A 243 -0.76 -11.86 -30.90
CA ASN A 243 -0.36 -13.23 -31.19
C ASN A 243 0.57 -13.78 -30.11
N LEU A 244 1.58 -12.98 -29.70
CA LEU A 244 2.52 -13.37 -28.65
C LEU A 244 1.86 -13.60 -27.28
N CYS A 245 0.93 -12.73 -26.87
CA CYS A 245 0.20 -12.87 -25.61
C CYS A 245 -0.81 -14.03 -25.60
N ASN A 246 -1.28 -14.46 -26.77
CA ASN A 246 -2.23 -15.57 -26.93
C ASN A 246 -1.55 -16.93 -27.21
N ALA A 247 -0.25 -16.94 -27.51
CA ALA A 247 0.51 -18.15 -27.77
C ALA A 247 0.72 -18.97 -26.49
N GLU A 248 1.06 -20.25 -26.66
CA GLU A 248 1.50 -21.07 -25.52
C GLU A 248 2.77 -20.43 -24.90
N PRO A 249 2.82 -20.26 -23.56
CA PRO A 249 3.89 -19.49 -22.90
C PRO A 249 5.31 -19.97 -23.22
N THR A 250 5.52 -21.27 -23.34
CA THR A 250 6.83 -21.83 -23.66
C THR A 250 7.24 -21.51 -25.10
N GLN A 251 6.32 -21.64 -26.07
CA GLN A 251 6.52 -21.26 -27.46
C GLN A 251 6.81 -19.75 -27.60
N ALA A 252 5.99 -18.91 -26.97
CA ALA A 252 6.18 -17.45 -26.97
C ALA A 252 7.59 -17.05 -26.52
N ILE A 253 8.12 -17.73 -25.50
CA ILE A 253 9.44 -17.44 -24.96
C ILE A 253 10.56 -18.07 -25.79
N GLN A 254 10.48 -19.36 -26.10
CA GLN A 254 11.59 -20.09 -26.74
C GLN A 254 11.71 -19.83 -28.23
N GLU A 255 10.60 -19.66 -28.94
CA GLU A 255 10.58 -19.58 -30.40
C GLU A 255 10.47 -18.13 -30.90
N VAL A 256 9.96 -17.21 -30.07
CA VAL A 256 9.79 -15.79 -30.45
C VAL A 256 10.70 -14.85 -29.66
N LEU A 257 10.50 -14.72 -28.35
CA LEU A 257 11.25 -13.74 -27.55
C LEU A 257 12.75 -14.04 -27.52
N ARG A 258 13.13 -15.31 -27.30
CA ARG A 258 14.54 -15.72 -27.21
C ARG A 258 15.31 -15.44 -28.50
N PRO A 259 14.90 -15.91 -29.69
CA PRO A 259 15.64 -15.66 -30.93
C PRO A 259 15.69 -14.18 -31.29
N ALA A 260 14.61 -13.42 -31.06
CA ALA A 260 14.60 -11.97 -31.27
C ALA A 260 15.62 -11.26 -30.38
N THR A 261 15.74 -11.69 -29.12
CA THR A 261 16.70 -11.15 -28.16
C THR A 261 18.14 -11.50 -28.55
N GLU A 262 18.42 -12.76 -28.88
CA GLU A 262 19.75 -13.21 -29.33
C GLU A 262 20.19 -12.44 -30.59
N GLN A 263 19.28 -12.26 -31.55
CA GLN A 263 19.54 -11.47 -32.76
C GLN A 263 19.89 -10.02 -32.43
N CYS A 264 19.11 -9.35 -31.58
CA CYS A 264 19.40 -7.97 -31.18
C CYS A 264 20.74 -7.82 -30.46
N LEU A 265 21.05 -8.74 -29.53
CA LEU A 265 22.28 -8.69 -28.73
C LEU A 265 23.53 -9.00 -29.56
N SER A 266 23.41 -9.86 -30.58
CA SER A 266 24.54 -10.24 -31.45
C SER A 266 25.18 -9.07 -32.19
N GLY A 267 24.40 -8.01 -32.48
CA GLY A 267 24.85 -6.80 -33.14
C GLY A 267 25.48 -5.75 -32.20
N LEU A 268 25.53 -6.02 -30.89
CA LEU A 268 25.94 -5.06 -29.88
C LEU A 268 27.21 -5.53 -29.16
N SER A 269 28.09 -4.58 -28.80
CA SER A 269 29.23 -4.90 -27.93
C SER A 269 28.73 -5.28 -26.54
N VAL A 270 29.25 -6.39 -26.01
CA VAL A 270 29.06 -6.80 -24.62
C VAL A 270 29.45 -5.62 -23.71
N ASN A 271 28.65 -5.37 -22.66
CA ASN A 271 28.76 -4.24 -21.73
C ASN A 271 28.48 -2.83 -22.30
N SER A 272 28.06 -2.71 -23.57
CA SER A 272 27.58 -1.41 -24.07
C SER A 272 26.25 -1.02 -23.41
N ASP A 273 25.99 0.29 -23.31
CA ASP A 273 24.70 0.80 -22.84
C ASP A 273 23.53 0.25 -23.66
N GLY A 274 23.70 0.12 -24.99
CA GLY A 274 22.72 -0.50 -25.87
C GLY A 274 22.47 -1.97 -25.55
N TYR A 275 23.52 -2.74 -25.27
CA TYR A 275 23.41 -4.15 -24.87
C TYR A 275 22.62 -4.27 -23.55
N ASN A 276 23.01 -3.51 -22.53
CA ASN A 276 22.37 -3.56 -21.21
C ASN A 276 20.90 -3.16 -21.29
N LYS A 277 20.57 -2.06 -21.99
CA LYS A 277 19.17 -1.62 -22.18
C LYS A 277 18.33 -2.66 -22.90
N THR A 278 18.85 -3.23 -24.00
CA THR A 278 18.17 -4.28 -24.76
C THR A 278 17.93 -5.51 -23.90
N TRP A 279 18.92 -5.90 -23.10
CA TRP A 279 18.82 -7.05 -22.20
C TRP A 279 17.80 -6.83 -21.08
N GLU A 280 17.82 -5.67 -20.42
CA GLU A 280 16.82 -5.33 -19.39
C GLU A 280 15.40 -5.27 -19.97
N ALA A 281 15.23 -4.73 -21.18
CA ALA A 281 13.95 -4.72 -21.87
C ALA A 281 13.45 -6.15 -22.15
N ALA A 282 14.35 -7.01 -22.65
CA ALA A 282 14.02 -8.39 -22.97
C ALA A 282 13.67 -9.20 -21.71
N LYS A 283 14.37 -8.99 -20.58
CA LYS A 283 14.02 -9.58 -19.27
C LYS A 283 12.66 -9.08 -18.76
N SER A 284 12.34 -7.80 -18.95
CA SER A 284 11.03 -7.26 -18.58
C SER A 284 9.90 -7.94 -19.36
N ILE A 285 10.07 -8.08 -20.68
CA ILE A 285 9.09 -8.80 -21.53
C ILE A 285 8.99 -10.28 -21.13
N LEU A 286 10.11 -10.95 -20.84
CA LEU A 286 10.14 -12.32 -20.32
C LEU A 286 9.27 -12.46 -19.06
N GLY A 287 9.45 -11.54 -18.10
CA GLY A 287 8.66 -11.49 -16.88
C GLY A 287 7.17 -11.40 -17.17
N TRP A 288 6.74 -10.42 -17.97
CA TRP A 288 5.34 -10.23 -18.34
C TRP A 288 4.74 -11.42 -19.08
N LEU A 289 5.45 -12.00 -20.04
CA LEU A 289 4.98 -13.18 -20.78
C LEU A 289 4.86 -14.41 -19.89
N SER A 290 5.78 -14.58 -18.93
CA SER A 290 5.75 -15.74 -18.04
C SER A 290 4.48 -15.79 -17.17
N LEU A 291 3.84 -14.65 -16.90
CA LEU A 291 2.58 -14.58 -16.14
C LEU A 291 1.41 -15.27 -16.85
N PHE A 292 1.45 -15.42 -18.17
CA PHE A 292 0.45 -16.19 -18.92
C PHE A 292 0.56 -17.70 -18.68
N SER A 293 1.59 -18.18 -17.96
CA SER A 293 1.65 -19.60 -17.56
C SER A 293 0.78 -19.93 -16.34
N VAL A 294 0.24 -18.93 -15.64
CA VAL A 294 -0.65 -19.14 -14.48
C VAL A 294 -2.07 -19.41 -14.96
N ASN A 295 -2.72 -20.41 -14.36
CA ASN A 295 -4.10 -20.75 -14.67
C ASN A 295 -5.07 -19.67 -14.16
N PRO A 296 -5.83 -18.98 -15.04
CA PRO A 296 -6.77 -17.94 -14.62
C PRO A 296 -7.85 -18.46 -13.66
N GLY A 297 -8.33 -19.68 -13.87
CA GLY A 297 -9.34 -20.31 -13.01
C GLY A 297 -8.84 -20.56 -11.59
N TRP A 298 -7.53 -20.77 -11.41
CA TRP A 298 -6.92 -20.86 -10.08
C TRP A 298 -6.92 -19.49 -9.39
N ILE A 299 -6.56 -18.43 -10.11
CA ILE A 299 -6.59 -17.06 -9.57
C ILE A 299 -8.00 -16.64 -9.20
N GLU A 300 -8.99 -16.85 -10.07
CA GLU A 300 -10.40 -16.51 -9.81
C GLU A 300 -10.96 -17.22 -8.56
N GLN A 301 -10.54 -18.46 -8.30
CA GLN A 301 -10.96 -19.19 -7.11
C GLN A 301 -10.36 -18.55 -5.85
N HIS A 302 -9.08 -18.20 -5.88
CA HIS A 302 -8.40 -17.49 -4.78
C HIS A 302 -8.90 -16.06 -4.59
N GLU A 303 -9.42 -15.41 -5.64
CA GLU A 303 -10.14 -14.13 -5.53
C GLU A 303 -11.49 -14.28 -4.83
N LYS A 304 -12.27 -15.31 -5.21
CA LYS A 304 -13.61 -15.56 -4.66
C LYS A 304 -13.56 -16.09 -3.22
N ASN A 305 -12.49 -16.77 -2.85
CA ASN A 305 -12.32 -17.36 -1.53
C ASN A 305 -10.94 -17.03 -0.93
N PRO A 306 -10.74 -15.77 -0.51
CA PRO A 306 -9.46 -15.31 0.04
C PRO A 306 -9.07 -16.01 1.36
N ASP A 307 -10.01 -16.68 2.03
CA ASP A 307 -9.78 -17.48 3.25
C ASP A 307 -9.36 -18.94 2.97
N LEU A 308 -9.04 -19.30 1.71
CA LEU A 308 -8.66 -20.68 1.33
C LEU A 308 -7.43 -21.23 2.06
N SER A 309 -6.57 -20.36 2.64
CA SER A 309 -5.44 -20.80 3.44
C SER A 309 -5.48 -20.21 4.84
N GLU A 310 -5.22 -21.06 5.83
CA GLU A 310 -5.07 -20.62 7.22
C GLU A 310 -3.72 -19.92 7.50
N PHE A 311 -2.82 -19.85 6.49
CA PHE A 311 -1.42 -19.46 6.64
C PHE A 311 -0.95 -18.31 5.72
N GLY A 312 -1.80 -17.80 4.82
CA GLY A 312 -1.51 -16.64 3.97
C GLY A 312 -1.77 -16.91 2.49
N PHE A 313 -1.08 -17.89 1.90
CA PHE A 313 -1.24 -18.25 0.48
C PHE A 313 -0.76 -19.69 0.22
N ASP A 314 -1.70 -20.61 -0.08
CA ASP A 314 -1.37 -21.99 -0.45
C ASP A 314 -1.31 -22.10 -1.98
N MET A 315 -0.23 -22.69 -2.51
CA MET A 315 -0.07 -22.92 -3.95
C MET A 315 0.52 -24.31 -4.26
N ALA A 316 0.05 -24.91 -5.35
CA ALA A 316 0.47 -26.23 -5.80
C ALA A 316 1.44 -26.11 -6.98
N VAL A 317 2.70 -25.82 -6.68
CA VAL A 317 3.82 -25.75 -7.64
C VAL A 317 4.97 -26.64 -7.20
N LYS A 318 5.76 -27.13 -8.16
CA LYS A 318 6.86 -28.08 -7.93
C LYS A 318 8.20 -27.40 -7.67
N THR A 319 8.35 -26.13 -8.06
CA THR A 319 9.63 -25.42 -8.08
C THR A 319 9.52 -24.03 -7.46
N ARG A 320 10.64 -23.50 -6.96
CA ARG A 320 10.73 -22.09 -6.49
C ARG A 320 10.46 -21.08 -7.62
N PHE A 321 10.69 -21.48 -8.86
CA PHE A 321 10.33 -20.71 -10.04
C PHE A 321 8.80 -20.59 -10.20
N GLY A 322 8.07 -21.70 -10.03
CA GLY A 322 6.61 -21.68 -10.02
C GLY A 322 6.06 -20.76 -8.93
N VAL A 323 6.72 -20.72 -7.76
CA VAL A 323 6.36 -19.80 -6.68
C VAL A 323 6.40 -18.36 -7.14
N GLU A 324 7.53 -17.93 -7.71
CA GLU A 324 7.75 -16.58 -8.20
C GLU A 324 6.71 -16.15 -9.23
N ILE A 325 6.40 -17.01 -10.20
CA ILE A 325 5.42 -16.67 -11.24
C ILE A 325 4.02 -16.48 -10.65
N VAL A 326 3.57 -17.45 -9.85
CA VAL A 326 2.21 -17.44 -9.31
C VAL A 326 2.04 -16.30 -8.31
N SER A 327 3.06 -16.07 -7.48
CA SER A 327 3.08 -14.96 -6.52
C SER A 327 3.04 -13.61 -7.23
N SER A 328 3.85 -13.42 -8.27
CA SER A 328 3.92 -12.17 -9.05
C SER A 328 2.65 -11.92 -9.88
N ARG A 329 2.04 -12.97 -10.46
CA ARG A 329 0.72 -12.88 -11.08
C ARG A 329 -0.32 -12.39 -10.09
N TYR A 330 -0.34 -13.00 -8.91
CA TYR A 330 -1.27 -12.61 -7.86
C TYR A 330 -0.99 -11.18 -7.38
N GLN A 331 0.27 -10.72 -7.31
CA GLN A 331 0.59 -9.33 -6.96
C GLN A 331 0.45 -8.31 -8.09
N GLN A 332 0.14 -8.75 -9.31
CA GLN A 332 0.01 -7.89 -10.48
C GLN A 332 1.29 -7.10 -10.80
N MET A 333 2.43 -7.79 -10.76
CA MET A 333 3.73 -7.21 -11.09
C MET A 333 4.57 -8.16 -11.96
N SER A 334 5.62 -7.62 -12.57
CA SER A 334 6.58 -8.43 -13.32
C SER A 334 7.36 -9.31 -12.35
N PRO A 335 7.50 -10.61 -12.63
CA PRO A 335 8.43 -11.47 -11.93
C PRO A 335 9.86 -10.96 -12.01
N ASN A 336 10.61 -11.12 -10.93
CA ASN A 336 12.05 -10.82 -10.91
C ASN A 336 12.84 -12.12 -10.77
N PHE A 337 13.23 -12.70 -11.89
CA PHE A 337 13.91 -14.00 -11.89
C PHE A 337 15.41 -13.88 -11.65
N HIS A 338 15.92 -14.76 -10.80
CA HIS A 338 17.32 -15.02 -10.65
C HIS A 338 17.68 -16.41 -11.18
N ALA A 339 18.71 -16.46 -12.03
CA ALA A 339 19.36 -17.69 -12.47
C ALA A 339 20.86 -17.54 -12.28
N GLU A 340 21.44 -18.34 -11.37
CA GLU A 340 22.87 -18.28 -11.11
C GLU A 340 23.64 -19.09 -12.15
N PRO A 341 24.72 -18.54 -12.75
CA PRO A 341 25.56 -19.29 -13.67
C PRO A 341 26.05 -20.61 -13.06
N GLY A 342 25.88 -21.71 -13.80
CA GLY A 342 26.28 -23.04 -13.35
C GLY A 342 25.31 -23.73 -12.38
N LYS A 343 24.19 -23.10 -11.99
CA LYS A 343 23.11 -23.75 -11.23
C LYS A 343 21.91 -24.05 -12.13
N SER A 344 21.21 -25.13 -11.81
CA SER A 344 20.07 -25.62 -12.60
C SER A 344 18.74 -24.94 -12.25
N HIS A 345 18.67 -24.22 -11.12
CA HIS A 345 17.45 -23.68 -10.56
C HIS A 345 17.24 -22.21 -10.93
N VAL A 346 15.98 -21.84 -11.15
CA VAL A 346 15.50 -20.46 -11.23
C VAL A 346 14.64 -20.19 -10.00
N TYR A 347 14.75 -19.00 -9.43
CA TYR A 347 13.96 -18.56 -8.29
C TYR A 347 13.68 -17.06 -8.37
N GLY A 348 12.73 -16.58 -7.57
CA GLY A 348 12.49 -15.14 -7.45
C GLY A 348 13.60 -14.45 -6.67
N GLU A 349 14.12 -13.35 -7.19
CA GLU A 349 15.13 -12.54 -6.52
C GLU A 349 14.62 -12.04 -5.16
N ASP A 350 13.32 -11.81 -4.98
CA ASP A 350 12.75 -11.33 -3.72
C ASP A 350 12.38 -12.47 -2.73
N ALA A 351 12.63 -13.72 -3.09
CA ALA A 351 12.37 -14.87 -2.21
C ALA A 351 13.32 -14.89 -1.01
N ILE A 352 12.75 -15.02 0.19
CA ILE A 352 13.51 -15.10 1.44
C ILE A 352 13.82 -16.55 1.72
N THR A 353 15.11 -16.89 1.64
CA THR A 353 15.60 -18.21 2.06
C THR A 353 15.85 -18.20 3.55
N HIS A 354 15.39 -19.23 4.24
CA HIS A 354 15.51 -19.37 5.68
C HIS A 354 16.05 -20.75 6.07
N ASN A 355 16.76 -20.79 7.20
CA ASN A 355 17.25 -22.03 7.83
C ASN A 355 16.63 -22.21 9.22
N LEU A 356 15.29 -22.22 9.30
CA LEU A 356 14.58 -22.40 10.55
C LEU A 356 14.74 -23.84 11.08
N GLU A 357 15.58 -24.04 12.10
CA GLU A 357 15.73 -25.31 12.83
C GLU A 357 14.71 -25.47 13.97
N THR A 358 14.38 -26.70 14.31
CA THR A 358 13.42 -27.05 15.39
C THR A 358 14.00 -27.07 16.80
N GLY A 359 15.31 -26.92 16.95
CA GLY A 359 16.00 -27.11 18.24
C GLY A 359 16.00 -25.90 19.17
N TRP A 360 15.66 -24.71 18.66
CA TRP A 360 15.69 -23.46 19.41
C TRP A 360 14.27 -22.94 19.61
N GLY A 361 13.96 -22.41 20.80
CA GLY A 361 12.62 -21.88 21.08
C GLY A 361 12.17 -20.83 20.07
N ASP A 362 10.85 -20.70 19.88
CA ASP A 362 10.21 -19.86 18.85
C ASP A 362 10.79 -18.45 18.76
N ASP A 363 11.15 -17.83 19.88
CA ASP A 363 11.65 -16.45 19.88
C ASP A 363 13.00 -16.34 19.17
N LYS A 364 13.89 -17.32 19.37
CA LYS A 364 15.18 -17.36 18.67
C LYS A 364 15.00 -17.66 17.17
N ALA A 365 14.06 -18.55 16.83
CA ALA A 365 13.70 -18.83 15.45
C ALA A 365 13.13 -17.59 14.74
N LEU A 366 12.24 -16.85 15.42
CA LEU A 366 11.68 -15.60 14.92
C LEU A 366 12.76 -14.52 14.74
N SER A 367 13.62 -14.29 15.74
CA SER A 367 14.71 -13.31 15.63
C SER A 367 15.67 -13.65 14.48
N GLY A 368 16.01 -14.93 14.30
CA GLY A 368 16.82 -15.39 13.18
C GLY A 368 16.16 -15.11 11.83
N LEU A 369 14.87 -15.42 11.70
CA LEU A 369 14.11 -15.14 10.48
C LEU A 369 14.03 -13.64 10.18
N LEU A 370 13.78 -12.79 11.19
CA LEU A 370 13.72 -11.34 11.00
C LEU A 370 15.07 -10.79 10.50
N LEU A 371 16.20 -11.34 10.95
CA LEU A 371 17.52 -10.97 10.44
C LEU A 371 17.74 -11.42 8.99
N GLU A 372 17.27 -12.61 8.61
CA GLU A 372 17.31 -13.07 7.20
C GLU A 372 16.46 -12.17 6.29
N ILE A 373 15.25 -11.79 6.76
CA ILE A 373 14.38 -10.84 6.05
C ILE A 373 15.07 -9.47 5.95
N TRP A 374 15.66 -8.98 7.04
CA TRP A 374 16.38 -7.71 7.06
C TRP A 374 17.53 -7.70 6.06
N ALA A 375 18.39 -8.73 6.05
CA ALA A 375 19.51 -8.83 5.12
C ALA A 375 19.06 -8.85 3.65
N LYS A 376 17.85 -9.34 3.37
CA LYS A 376 17.28 -9.36 2.02
C LYS A 376 16.66 -8.02 1.62
N VAL A 377 15.92 -7.38 2.52
CA VAL A 377 15.20 -6.13 2.26
C VAL A 377 16.15 -4.92 2.35
N ILE A 378 17.09 -4.92 3.28
CA ILE A 378 18.03 -3.83 3.55
C ILE A 378 19.47 -4.36 3.47
N PRO A 379 19.93 -4.80 2.28
CA PRO A 379 21.20 -5.51 2.13
C PRO A 379 22.45 -4.66 2.45
N TYR A 380 22.31 -3.33 2.53
CA TYR A 380 23.39 -2.40 2.84
C TYR A 380 23.56 -2.12 4.34
N ASP A 381 22.65 -2.58 5.20
CA ASP A 381 22.76 -2.44 6.66
C ASP A 381 22.84 -3.84 7.29
N THR A 382 23.99 -4.23 7.81
CA THR A 382 24.16 -5.55 8.43
C THR A 382 23.90 -5.47 9.93
N ARG A 383 22.93 -6.26 10.41
CA ARG A 383 22.55 -6.32 11.83
C ARG A 383 22.84 -7.69 12.44
N ARG A 384 23.14 -7.71 13.75
CA ARG A 384 23.27 -8.95 14.55
C ARG A 384 22.01 -9.24 15.38
N GLU A 385 21.23 -8.21 15.64
CA GLU A 385 19.95 -8.22 16.34
C GLU A 385 19.12 -7.03 15.84
N LEU A 386 17.80 -7.10 16.02
CA LEU A 386 16.87 -6.05 15.59
C LEU A 386 16.09 -5.54 16.81
N SER A 387 16.05 -4.22 16.96
CA SER A 387 15.15 -3.54 17.91
C SER A 387 13.72 -3.45 17.35
N GLU A 388 12.76 -3.00 18.16
CA GLU A 388 11.38 -2.76 17.68
C GLU A 388 11.34 -1.70 16.58
N ASP A 389 12.12 -0.61 16.72
CA ASP A 389 12.23 0.44 15.70
C ASP A 389 12.80 -0.11 14.37
N ASP A 390 13.76 -1.05 14.45
CA ASP A 390 14.27 -1.73 13.25
C ASP A 390 13.18 -2.58 12.59
N VAL A 391 12.37 -3.30 13.37
CA VAL A 391 11.25 -4.09 12.82
C VAL A 391 10.19 -3.20 12.17
N ASP A 392 9.88 -2.04 12.77
CA ASP A 392 8.97 -1.05 12.20
C ASP A 392 9.50 -0.46 10.88
N LEU A 393 10.80 -0.15 10.82
CA LEU A 393 11.46 0.29 9.59
C LEU A 393 11.44 -0.80 8.52
N LEU A 394 11.72 -2.05 8.90
CA LEU A 394 11.69 -3.19 8.00
C LEU A 394 10.30 -3.37 7.38
N ASN A 395 9.25 -3.38 8.21
CA ASN A 395 7.87 -3.50 7.74
C ASN A 395 7.49 -2.32 6.84
N SER A 396 7.84 -1.09 7.23
CA SER A 396 7.57 0.11 6.43
C SER A 396 8.26 0.07 5.06
N THR A 397 9.47 -0.47 5.00
CA THR A 397 10.23 -0.67 3.75
C THR A 397 9.53 -1.68 2.84
N ILE A 398 9.05 -2.80 3.40
CA ILE A 398 8.29 -3.81 2.66
C ILE A 398 7.00 -3.19 2.10
N VAL A 399 6.24 -2.46 2.93
CA VAL A 399 5.00 -1.78 2.49
C VAL A 399 5.26 -0.79 1.36
N SER A 400 6.31 0.02 1.48
CA SER A 400 6.66 1.02 0.45
C SER A 400 6.95 0.34 -0.89
N ARG A 401 7.78 -0.70 -0.90
CA ARG A 401 8.17 -1.39 -2.15
C ARG A 401 7.02 -2.19 -2.77
N ASP A 402 6.17 -2.80 -1.95
CA ASP A 402 4.95 -3.49 -2.41
C ASP A 402 3.96 -2.49 -3.05
N LYS A 403 3.82 -1.29 -2.45
CA LYS A 403 2.98 -0.20 -2.98
C LYS A 403 3.42 0.26 -4.37
N PHE A 404 4.72 0.41 -4.59
CA PHE A 404 5.28 0.81 -5.89
C PHE A 404 5.52 -0.35 -6.85
N LYS A 405 5.15 -1.59 -6.47
CA LYS A 405 5.38 -2.81 -7.26
C LYS A 405 6.85 -2.99 -7.66
N GLU A 406 7.77 -2.51 -6.80
CA GLU A 406 9.21 -2.61 -7.00
C GLU A 406 9.72 -4.00 -6.59
N ASN A 407 9.21 -4.51 -5.47
CA ASN A 407 9.58 -5.81 -4.93
C ASN A 407 8.36 -6.49 -4.34
N HIS A 408 8.35 -7.83 -4.40
CA HIS A 408 7.41 -8.65 -3.64
C HIS A 408 8.19 -9.61 -2.77
N TYR A 409 8.41 -9.24 -1.51
CA TYR A 409 9.06 -10.13 -0.56
C TYR A 409 8.12 -11.23 -0.07
N TYR A 410 8.61 -12.47 -0.13
CA TYR A 410 7.87 -13.65 0.31
C TYR A 410 8.76 -14.74 0.89
N ILE A 411 8.17 -15.54 1.78
CA ILE A 411 8.81 -16.66 2.47
C ILE A 411 8.11 -17.95 2.01
N PRO A 412 8.73 -18.73 1.11
CA PRO A 412 8.20 -20.04 0.73
C PRO A 412 8.55 -21.09 1.78
N PHE A 413 7.63 -22.02 2.05
CA PHE A 413 7.88 -23.17 2.93
C PHE A 413 7.06 -24.40 2.52
N GLY A 414 7.63 -25.59 2.69
CA GLY A 414 7.03 -26.86 2.28
C GLY A 414 6.11 -27.47 3.35
N ALA A 415 5.01 -28.08 2.91
CA ALA A 415 4.17 -28.89 3.77
C ALA A 415 4.90 -30.20 4.17
N GLY A 416 5.06 -30.44 5.47
CA GLY A 416 5.59 -31.70 6.00
C GLY A 416 6.98 -31.62 6.64
N ASP A 417 7.69 -30.50 6.50
CA ASP A 417 8.94 -30.28 7.22
C ASP A 417 8.67 -29.95 8.70
N ALA A 418 9.64 -30.25 9.56
CA ALA A 418 9.66 -29.81 10.94
C ALA A 418 9.75 -28.26 11.08
N CYS A 419 9.68 -27.51 9.97
CA CYS A 419 9.73 -26.05 9.93
C CYS A 419 8.68 -25.40 10.86
N PRO A 420 9.07 -24.44 11.72
CA PRO A 420 8.15 -23.65 12.54
C PRO A 420 7.02 -22.98 11.73
N LEU A 421 7.25 -22.60 10.47
CA LEU A 421 6.22 -22.02 9.59
C LEU A 421 5.07 -22.98 9.25
N ASN A 422 5.19 -24.28 9.54
CA ASN A 422 4.05 -25.20 9.45
C ASN A 422 3.10 -25.09 10.67
N ARG A 423 3.42 -24.27 11.69
CA ARG A 423 2.55 -24.04 12.85
C ARG A 423 1.91 -22.65 12.81
N LYS A 424 0.60 -22.60 13.09
CA LYS A 424 -0.23 -21.38 13.01
C LYS A 424 0.22 -20.29 13.98
N ASP A 425 0.56 -20.69 15.20
CA ASP A 425 1.06 -19.80 16.25
C ASP A 425 2.35 -19.10 15.83
N PHE A 426 3.28 -19.84 15.22
CA PHE A 426 4.53 -19.27 14.72
C PHE A 426 4.30 -18.34 13.52
N CYS A 427 3.48 -18.74 12.53
CA CYS A 427 3.12 -17.84 11.43
C CYS A 427 2.47 -16.56 11.93
N LYS A 428 1.60 -16.65 12.94
CA LYS A 428 1.01 -15.47 13.58
C LYS A 428 2.07 -14.58 14.21
N LYS A 429 3.06 -15.12 14.93
CA LYS A 429 4.18 -14.33 15.48
C LYS A 429 4.95 -13.57 14.39
N VAL A 430 5.19 -14.21 13.24
CA VAL A 430 5.86 -13.56 12.09
C VAL A 430 4.99 -12.42 11.55
N LEU A 431 3.70 -12.67 11.32
CA LEU A 431 2.78 -11.68 10.76
C LEU A 431 2.43 -10.55 11.75
N ASP A 432 2.47 -10.80 13.06
CA ASP A 432 2.28 -9.77 14.09
C ASP A 432 3.46 -8.77 14.08
N LYS A 433 4.68 -9.23 13.72
CA LYS A 433 5.86 -8.37 13.56
C LYS A 433 5.95 -7.73 12.16
N LEU A 434 5.65 -8.49 11.12
CA LEU A 434 5.77 -8.06 9.72
C LEU A 434 4.45 -8.31 8.97
N PRO A 435 3.38 -7.54 9.21
CA PRO A 435 2.09 -7.75 8.58
C PRO A 435 2.13 -7.64 7.04
N ALA A 436 3.13 -6.96 6.49
CA ALA A 436 3.30 -6.82 5.05
C ALA A 436 4.00 -8.02 4.37
N ILE A 437 4.67 -8.91 5.12
CA ILE A 437 5.39 -10.04 4.51
C ILE A 437 4.44 -11.11 3.97
N THR A 438 4.81 -11.79 2.89
CA THR A 438 4.00 -12.89 2.32
C THR A 438 4.53 -14.22 2.80
N LEU A 439 3.70 -15.03 3.43
CA LEU A 439 3.99 -16.43 3.70
C LEU A 439 3.33 -17.28 2.61
N ILE A 440 4.12 -18.12 1.94
CA ILE A 440 3.64 -18.98 0.85
C ILE A 440 3.89 -20.43 1.21
N ARG A 441 2.82 -21.19 1.38
CA ARG A 441 2.91 -22.63 1.66
C ARG A 441 2.80 -23.42 0.37
N LEU A 442 3.76 -24.32 0.16
CA LEU A 442 3.76 -25.25 -0.96
C LEU A 442 2.97 -26.50 -0.57
N VAL A 443 1.89 -26.74 -1.29
CA VAL A 443 1.00 -27.89 -1.08
C VAL A 443 1.02 -28.83 -2.27
N THR A 444 0.70 -30.09 -2.04
CA THR A 444 0.47 -31.05 -3.13
C THR A 444 -0.87 -30.73 -3.80
N SER A 445 -0.91 -30.77 -5.14
CA SER A 445 -2.12 -30.47 -5.91
C SER A 445 -3.30 -31.35 -5.49
N ASP A 446 -4.47 -30.73 -5.37
CA ASP A 446 -5.77 -31.34 -5.03
C ASP A 446 -6.62 -31.68 -6.28
N GLY A 447 -6.05 -31.53 -7.48
CA GLY A 447 -6.71 -31.83 -8.75
C GLY A 447 -6.85 -30.64 -9.70
N GLN A 448 -6.72 -29.39 -9.22
CA GLN A 448 -6.64 -28.21 -10.07
C GLN A 448 -5.19 -27.76 -10.27
N ALA A 449 -4.80 -27.52 -11.53
CA ALA A 449 -3.45 -27.09 -11.86
C ALA A 449 -3.29 -25.57 -11.62
N THR A 450 -2.32 -25.18 -10.79
CA THR A 450 -1.97 -23.77 -10.55
C THR A 450 -1.35 -23.11 -11.79
N LEU A 451 -0.58 -23.88 -12.56
CA LEU A 451 -0.02 -23.47 -13.84
C LEU A 451 -0.77 -24.18 -14.98
N GLN A 452 -0.93 -23.49 -16.11
CA GLN A 452 -1.53 -24.06 -17.33
C GLN A 452 -0.50 -24.60 -18.34
N VAL A 453 0.80 -24.54 -18.01
CA VAL A 453 1.86 -25.23 -18.78
C VAL A 453 1.88 -26.72 -18.43
N ASP A 454 2.07 -27.57 -19.45
CA ASP A 454 2.08 -29.03 -19.29
C ASP A 454 3.19 -29.53 -18.36
N ASN A 455 4.34 -28.86 -18.37
CA ASN A 455 5.50 -29.24 -17.58
C ASN A 455 6.26 -28.03 -17.02
N GLU A 456 6.03 -27.76 -15.73
CA GLU A 456 6.69 -26.68 -14.99
C GLU A 456 8.23 -26.73 -15.05
N ILE A 457 8.85 -27.92 -15.04
CA ILE A 457 10.31 -28.05 -15.11
C ILE A 457 10.84 -27.69 -16.51
N TYR A 458 10.11 -28.08 -17.55
CA TYR A 458 10.44 -27.70 -18.92
C TYR A 458 10.31 -26.20 -19.12
N PHE A 459 9.23 -25.60 -18.59
CA PHE A 459 9.02 -24.16 -18.66
C PHE A 459 10.10 -23.38 -17.86
N MET A 460 10.45 -23.83 -16.65
CA MET A 460 11.59 -23.29 -15.89
C MET A 460 12.90 -23.37 -16.68
N THR A 461 13.10 -24.48 -17.43
CA THR A 461 14.27 -24.63 -18.30
C THR A 461 14.26 -23.58 -19.40
N ALA A 462 13.13 -23.34 -20.06
CA ALA A 462 13.00 -22.27 -21.05
C ALA A 462 13.42 -20.90 -20.52
N ILE A 463 12.95 -20.54 -19.32
CA ILE A 463 13.29 -19.29 -18.64
C ILE A 463 14.79 -19.25 -18.31
N ARG A 464 15.36 -20.32 -17.79
CA ARG A 464 16.80 -20.40 -17.50
C ARG A 464 17.65 -20.24 -18.77
N GLU A 465 17.27 -20.93 -19.84
CA GLU A 465 18.00 -20.84 -21.11
C GLU A 465 17.97 -19.41 -21.67
N PHE A 466 16.85 -18.69 -21.49
CA PHE A 466 16.77 -17.28 -21.78
C PHE A 466 17.68 -16.43 -20.88
N LEU A 467 17.55 -16.55 -19.56
CA LEU A 467 18.31 -15.74 -18.59
C LEU A 467 19.83 -15.93 -18.69
N THR A 468 20.26 -17.04 -19.31
CA THR A 468 21.68 -17.36 -19.49
C THR A 468 22.27 -16.91 -20.83
N ILE A 469 21.49 -16.23 -21.71
CA ILE A 469 21.99 -15.69 -22.99
C ILE A 469 23.29 -14.90 -22.82
N PRO A 470 23.44 -13.98 -21.85
CA PRO A 470 24.69 -13.22 -21.69
C PRO A 470 25.93 -14.05 -21.35
N TYR A 471 25.76 -15.28 -20.84
CA TYR A 471 26.87 -16.15 -20.46
C TYR A 471 27.30 -17.13 -21.58
N ARG A 472 26.65 -17.09 -22.75
CA ARG A 472 26.94 -17.99 -23.89
C ARG A 472 27.98 -17.43 -24.85
N HIS A 473 28.44 -16.20 -24.63
CA HIS A 473 29.32 -15.47 -25.54
C HIS A 473 30.63 -15.06 -24.87
#